data_AF-A0AAW9DM30-F1
#
_entry.id   AF-A0AAW9DM30-F1
#
_cell.length_a   1.000
_cell.length_b   1.000
_cell.length_c   1.000
_cell.angle_alpha   90.00
_cell.angle_beta   90.00
_cell.angle_gamma   90.00
#
_symmetry.space_group_name_H-M   'P 1'
#
loop_
_entity.id
_entity.type
_entity.pdbx_description
1 polymer ?
#
loop_
_entity_poly.entity_id
_entity_poly.type
_entity_poly.pdbx_seq_one_letter_code
_entity_poly.pdbx_strand_id
1 'polypeptide(L)'
;MSASQESLPGEAPAQPIGAEPERYRFFSTKLHRLVSYREDGAVYVREVGGDWVRTRASAETDAIRAERFARAALAITALPAWARAIRDLPSMVEIERWSTDSVVEATDGEEVEPDGHSPDGAPSWLLALGMI
;
A
#
# COMPACT_ATOMS: atom_id res chain seq x y z
N MET A 1 27.67 3.46 -20.34
CA MET A 1 26.47 2.69 -20.75
C MET A 1 25.57 2.63 -19.53
N SER A 2 24.73 3.66 -19.34
CA SER A 2 23.74 3.70 -18.26
C SER A 2 22.46 3.13 -18.83
N ALA A 3 22.08 1.93 -18.39
CA ALA A 3 20.77 1.38 -18.70
C ALA A 3 19.75 2.09 -17.80
N SER A 4 19.00 3.02 -18.39
CA SER A 4 17.75 3.49 -17.83
C SER A 4 16.81 2.29 -17.73
N GLN A 5 16.48 1.85 -16.51
CA GLN A 5 15.39 0.90 -16.30
C GLN A 5 14.09 1.65 -16.56
N GLU A 6 13.61 1.57 -17.80
CA GLU A 6 12.21 1.81 -18.12
C GLU A 6 11.40 0.67 -17.50
N SER A 7 10.63 0.98 -16.45
CA SER A 7 9.69 0.03 -15.85
C SER A 7 8.59 -0.28 -16.87
N LEU A 8 8.49 -1.55 -17.27
CA LEU A 8 7.50 -2.05 -18.22
C LEU A 8 6.10 -2.09 -17.59
N PRO A 9 5.03 -1.87 -18.38
CA PRO A 9 3.66 -1.97 -17.89
C PRO A 9 3.32 -3.45 -17.63
N GLY A 10 3.10 -3.80 -16.36
CA GLY A 10 2.71 -5.15 -15.93
C GLY A 10 3.64 -5.82 -14.92
N GLU A 11 4.61 -5.09 -14.34
CA GLU A 11 5.39 -5.60 -13.21
C GLU A 11 4.43 -5.94 -12.05
N ALA A 12 4.40 -7.22 -11.66
CA ALA A 12 3.63 -7.64 -10.50
C ALA A 12 4.10 -6.84 -9.27
N PRO A 13 3.18 -6.38 -8.41
CA PRO A 13 3.52 -5.42 -7.38
C PRO A 13 4.61 -6.00 -6.47
N ALA A 14 5.72 -5.27 -6.34
CA ALA A 14 6.96 -5.77 -5.75
C ALA A 14 6.70 -6.48 -4.42
N GLN A 15 7.12 -7.74 -4.33
CA GLN A 15 7.06 -8.52 -3.09
C GLN A 15 8.36 -8.30 -2.29
N PRO A 16 8.32 -8.31 -0.95
CA PRO A 16 9.53 -8.40 -0.14
C PRO A 16 10.28 -9.69 -0.47
N ILE A 17 11.57 -9.55 -0.76
CA ILE A 17 12.45 -10.65 -1.17
C ILE A 17 12.58 -11.66 -0.03
N GLY A 18 12.41 -12.95 -0.33
CA GLY A 18 12.62 -14.07 0.62
C GLY A 18 11.55 -14.23 1.71
N ALA A 19 10.42 -13.53 1.59
CA ALA A 19 9.30 -13.70 2.51
C ALA A 19 8.41 -14.88 2.09
N GLU A 20 7.81 -15.56 3.07
CA GLU A 20 6.72 -16.51 2.88
C GLU A 20 5.57 -15.89 2.05
N PRO A 21 4.65 -16.70 1.49
CA PRO A 21 3.52 -16.19 0.73
C PRO A 21 2.73 -15.12 1.49
N GLU A 22 2.22 -14.15 0.75
CA GLU A 22 1.39 -13.10 1.31
C GLU A 22 -0.03 -13.62 1.56
N ARG A 23 -0.51 -13.43 2.80
CA ARG A 23 -1.88 -13.75 3.18
C ARG A 23 -2.81 -12.55 3.01
N TYR A 24 -2.36 -11.37 3.42
CA TYR A 24 -3.13 -10.13 3.30
C TYR A 24 -2.27 -8.99 2.83
N ARG A 25 -2.83 -8.13 1.99
CA ARG A 25 -2.31 -6.80 1.65
C ARG A 25 -3.42 -5.78 1.60
N PHE A 26 -3.16 -4.61 2.16
CA PHE A 26 -4.09 -3.49 2.17
C PHE A 26 -3.33 -2.19 2.45
N PHE A 27 -3.91 -1.06 2.06
CA PHE A 27 -3.45 0.26 2.45
C PHE A 27 -4.00 0.63 3.84
N SER A 28 -3.12 0.99 4.76
CA SER A 28 -3.53 1.47 6.08
C SER A 28 -3.74 2.98 6.03
N THR A 29 -4.99 3.42 6.13
CA THR A 29 -5.35 4.84 6.22
C THR A 29 -4.79 5.55 7.46
N LYS A 30 -4.47 4.80 8.52
CA LYS A 30 -3.85 5.32 9.74
C LYS A 30 -2.34 5.50 9.62
N LEU A 31 -1.67 4.59 8.92
CA LEU A 31 -0.21 4.61 8.77
C LEU A 31 0.23 5.28 7.47
N HIS A 32 -0.70 5.55 6.55
CA HIS A 32 -0.44 6.06 5.20
C HIS A 32 0.55 5.18 4.42
N ARG A 33 0.42 3.86 4.60
CA ARG A 33 1.39 2.85 4.14
C ARG A 33 0.70 1.59 3.65
N LEU A 34 1.35 0.90 2.74
CA LEU A 34 0.95 -0.44 2.33
C LEU A 34 1.40 -1.44 3.40
N VAL A 35 0.48 -2.31 3.84
CA VAL A 35 0.73 -3.33 4.87
C VAL A 35 0.58 -4.70 4.26
N SER A 36 1.49 -5.60 4.61
CA SER A 36 1.52 -6.98 4.14
C SER A 36 1.68 -7.95 5.32
N TYR A 37 0.77 -8.91 5.43
CA TYR A 37 0.86 -10.04 6.35
C TYR A 37 1.27 -11.30 5.59
N ARG A 38 2.25 -12.02 6.13
CA ARG A 38 2.78 -13.26 5.57
C ARG A 38 2.17 -14.49 6.23
N GLU A 39 2.19 -15.62 5.54
CA GLU A 39 1.64 -16.89 6.05
C GLU A 39 2.34 -17.40 7.31
N ASP A 40 3.59 -17.01 7.59
CA ASP A 40 4.27 -17.28 8.87
C ASP A 40 3.90 -16.30 9.99
N GLY A 41 3.04 -15.31 9.71
CA GLY A 41 2.64 -14.27 10.64
C GLY A 41 3.59 -13.07 10.73
N ALA A 42 4.64 -13.01 9.90
CA ALA A 42 5.47 -11.80 9.76
C ALA A 42 4.67 -10.67 9.14
N VAL A 43 5.01 -9.42 9.50
CA VAL A 43 4.33 -8.22 9.00
C VAL A 43 5.34 -7.25 8.43
N TYR A 44 5.07 -6.80 7.21
CA TYR A 44 5.87 -5.84 6.47
C TYR A 44 5.04 -4.60 6.18
N VAL A 45 5.70 -3.45 6.15
CA VAL A 45 5.10 -2.19 5.72
C VAL A 45 5.97 -1.56 4.65
N ARG A 46 5.34 -0.85 3.71
CA ARG A 46 6.03 -0.07 2.70
C ARG A 46 5.43 1.31 2.63
N GLU A 47 6.31 2.30 2.62
CA GLU A 47 5.97 3.70 2.36
C GLU A 47 6.30 4.05 0.91
N VAL A 48 5.76 5.16 0.43
CA VAL A 48 6.05 5.66 -0.91
C VAL A 48 7.55 5.92 -1.03
N GLY A 49 8.15 5.46 -2.15
CA GLY A 49 9.59 5.58 -2.37
C GLY A 49 10.48 4.68 -1.53
N GLY A 50 9.91 3.97 -0.56
CA GLY A 50 10.63 3.06 0.33
C GLY A 50 10.53 1.60 -0.11
N ASP A 51 11.45 0.81 0.44
CA ASP A 51 11.38 -0.64 0.39
C ASP A 51 10.45 -1.21 1.47
N TRP A 52 10.13 -2.50 1.35
CA TRP A 52 9.41 -3.23 2.38
C TRP A 52 10.26 -3.37 3.66
N VAL A 53 9.75 -2.84 4.77
CA VAL A 53 10.37 -2.95 6.09
C VAL A 53 9.59 -3.94 6.95
N ARG A 54 10.28 -4.94 7.49
CA ARG A 54 9.69 -5.90 8.44
C ARG A 54 9.45 -5.23 9.79
N THR A 55 8.19 -5.10 10.20
CA THR A 55 7.80 -4.51 11.49
C THR A 55 7.49 -5.55 12.56
N ARG A 56 7.14 -6.78 12.15
CA ARG A 56 6.99 -7.92 13.04
C ARG A 56 7.66 -9.14 12.44
N ALA A 57 8.45 -9.82 13.25
CA ALA A 57 8.98 -11.15 12.91
C ALA A 57 7.85 -12.18 12.80
N SER A 58 8.17 -13.33 12.21
CA SER A 58 7.29 -14.50 12.14
C SER A 58 6.71 -14.84 13.52
N ALA A 59 5.51 -15.40 13.53
CA ALA A 59 4.87 -15.79 14.78
C ALA A 59 5.57 -17.03 15.36
N GLU A 60 6.02 -16.92 16.61
CA GLU A 60 6.69 -18.03 17.31
C GLU A 60 5.78 -19.25 17.50
N THR A 61 4.47 -19.02 17.62
CA THR A 61 3.47 -20.07 17.80
C THR A 61 2.27 -19.88 16.88
N ASP A 62 1.57 -20.97 16.60
CA ASP A 62 0.33 -20.97 15.82
C ASP A 62 -0.76 -20.11 16.48
N ALA A 63 -0.81 -20.05 17.81
CA ALA A 63 -1.77 -19.21 18.53
C ALA A 63 -1.49 -17.72 18.31
N ILE A 64 -0.22 -17.29 18.36
CA ILE A 64 0.17 -15.91 18.03
C ILE A 64 -0.16 -15.61 16.56
N ARG A 65 0.09 -16.56 15.65
CA ARG A 65 -0.21 -16.40 14.24
C ARG A 65 -1.71 -16.21 13.99
N ALA A 66 -2.52 -17.10 14.54
CA ALA A 66 -3.98 -17.07 14.42
C ALA A 66 -4.56 -15.76 14.96
N GLU A 67 -4.11 -15.32 16.14
CA GLU A 67 -4.56 -14.05 16.73
C GLU A 67 -4.17 -12.84 15.85
N ARG A 68 -2.96 -12.83 15.30
CA ARG A 68 -2.53 -11.77 14.36
C ARG A 68 -3.43 -11.74 13.12
N PHE A 69 -3.75 -12.89 12.55
CA PHE A 69 -4.62 -12.96 11.37
C PHE A 69 -6.06 -12.59 11.67
N ALA A 70 -6.59 -12.97 12.83
CA ALA A 70 -7.93 -12.56 13.26
C ALA A 70 -8.02 -11.03 13.40
N ARG A 71 -7.02 -10.41 14.05
CA ARG A 71 -6.94 -8.94 14.14
C ARG A 71 -6.79 -8.27 12.79
N ALA A 72 -5.94 -8.82 11.91
CA ALA A 72 -5.75 -8.29 10.56
C ALA A 72 -7.05 -8.36 9.75
N ALA A 73 -7.74 -9.51 9.77
CA ALA A 73 -9.00 -9.69 9.07
C ALA A 73 -10.06 -8.69 9.55
N LEU A 74 -10.19 -8.49 10.87
CA LEU A 74 -11.12 -7.49 11.42
C LEU A 74 -10.75 -6.05 11.02
N ALA A 75 -9.45 -5.72 11.02
CA ALA A 75 -9.00 -4.40 10.57
C ALA A 75 -9.29 -4.19 9.09
N ILE A 76 -9.06 -5.21 8.25
CA ILE A 76 -9.30 -5.16 6.80
C ILE A 76 -10.78 -5.00 6.49
N THR A 77 -11.67 -5.73 7.16
CA THR A 77 -13.11 -5.63 6.90
C THR A 77 -13.67 -4.25 7.23
N ALA A 78 -13.07 -3.56 8.20
CA ALA A 78 -13.44 -2.19 8.56
C ALA A 78 -12.91 -1.10 7.61
N LEU A 79 -11.99 -1.43 6.68
CA LEU A 79 -11.45 -0.46 5.73
C LEU A 79 -12.44 -0.16 4.59
N PRO A 80 -12.38 1.05 4.00
CA PRO A 80 -13.10 1.34 2.77
C PRO A 80 -12.61 0.44 1.62
N ALA A 81 -13.46 0.26 0.60
CA ALA A 81 -13.18 -0.66 -0.51
C ALA A 81 -11.87 -0.32 -1.24
N TRP A 82 -11.62 0.97 -1.52
CA TRP A 82 -10.41 1.43 -2.19
C TRP A 82 -9.15 0.97 -1.43
N ALA A 83 -9.10 1.17 -0.11
CA ALA A 83 -7.92 0.84 0.70
C ALA A 83 -7.61 -0.66 0.73
N ARG A 84 -8.64 -1.51 0.62
CA ARG A 84 -8.47 -2.97 0.51
C ARG A 84 -7.95 -3.41 -0.86
N ALA A 85 -8.25 -2.62 -1.90
CA ALA A 85 -7.91 -2.93 -3.29
C ALA A 85 -6.46 -2.57 -3.63
N ILE A 86 -5.86 -1.60 -2.94
CA ILE A 86 -4.49 -1.15 -3.19
C ILE A 86 -3.48 -2.29 -3.08
N ARG A 87 -2.72 -2.50 -4.16
CA ARG A 87 -1.64 -3.49 -4.25
C ARG A 87 -0.25 -2.90 -4.39
N ASP A 88 -0.17 -1.66 -4.84
CA ASP A 88 1.09 -0.92 -4.97
C ASP A 88 0.89 0.54 -4.57
N LEU A 89 2.00 1.25 -4.39
CA LEU A 89 2.03 2.67 -4.12
C LEU A 89 2.55 3.42 -5.34
N PRO A 90 2.13 4.68 -5.54
CA PRO A 90 2.75 5.54 -6.53
C PRO A 90 4.25 5.70 -6.26
N SER A 91 4.99 5.99 -7.31
CA SER A 91 6.40 6.35 -7.23
C SER A 91 6.58 7.74 -6.62
N MET A 92 7.78 8.02 -6.08
CA MET A 92 8.11 9.37 -5.62
C MET A 92 8.01 10.42 -6.73
N VAL A 93 8.33 10.05 -7.96
CA VAL A 93 8.26 10.95 -9.12
C VAL A 93 6.81 11.36 -9.40
N GLU A 94 5.86 10.42 -9.30
CA GLU A 94 4.43 10.73 -9.44
C GLU A 94 3.93 11.63 -8.32
N ILE A 95 4.34 11.36 -7.07
CA ILE A 95 4.00 12.22 -5.93
C ILE A 95 4.55 13.65 -6.11
N GLU A 96 5.81 13.78 -6.51
CA GLU A 96 6.43 15.09 -6.74
C GLU A 96 5.70 15.86 -7.84
N ARG A 97 5.34 15.19 -8.94
CA ARG A 97 4.55 15.80 -10.01
C ARG A 97 3.19 16.30 -9.50
N TRP A 98 2.45 15.46 -8.79
CA TRP A 98 1.12 15.82 -8.26
C TRP A 98 1.16 16.94 -7.23
N SER A 99 2.28 17.09 -6.51
CA SER A 99 2.44 18.19 -5.54
C SER A 99 2.43 19.59 -6.17
N THR A 100 2.71 19.68 -7.48
CA THR A 100 2.73 20.95 -8.23
C THR A 100 1.60 21.07 -9.26
N ASP A 101 0.91 19.98 -9.55
CA ASP A 101 -0.19 19.93 -10.51
C ASP A 101 -1.53 20.30 -9.83
N SER A 102 -2.49 20.79 -10.62
CA SER A 102 -3.87 21.04 -10.14
C SER A 102 -4.79 19.83 -10.28
N VAL A 103 -4.26 18.69 -10.77
CA VAL A 103 -4.99 17.44 -10.98
C VAL A 103 -4.09 16.29 -10.52
N VAL A 104 -4.68 15.36 -9.77
CA VAL A 104 -4.01 14.24 -9.11
C VAL A 104 -4.81 12.97 -9.34
N GLU A 105 -4.14 11.83 -9.42
CA GLU A 105 -4.83 10.54 -9.49
C GLU A 105 -5.39 10.15 -8.10
N ALA A 106 -6.64 9.70 -8.09
CA ALA A 106 -7.26 9.05 -6.95
C ALA A 106 -6.75 7.62 -6.79
N THR A 107 -6.94 7.06 -5.60
CA THR A 107 -6.48 5.69 -5.28
C THR A 107 -7.16 4.58 -6.10
N ASP A 108 -8.21 4.90 -6.85
CA ASP A 108 -8.87 4.03 -7.82
C ASP A 108 -8.50 4.32 -9.29
N GLY A 109 -7.64 5.31 -9.54
CA GLY A 109 -7.14 5.67 -10.87
C GLY A 109 -7.86 6.85 -11.55
N GLU A 110 -8.91 7.40 -10.94
CA GLU A 110 -9.64 8.55 -11.50
C GLU A 110 -8.88 9.87 -11.29
N GLU A 111 -9.04 10.84 -12.20
CA GLU A 111 -8.44 12.17 -12.03
C GLU A 111 -9.32 13.07 -11.16
N VAL A 112 -8.74 13.66 -10.11
CA VAL A 112 -9.42 14.51 -9.13
C VAL A 112 -8.56 15.72 -8.75
N GLU A 113 -9.15 16.69 -8.05
CA GLU A 113 -8.38 17.75 -7.39
C GLU A 113 -7.46 17.16 -6.29
N PRO A 114 -6.36 17.84 -5.90
CA PRO A 114 -5.44 17.36 -4.88
C PRO A 114 -6.11 16.95 -3.55
N ASP A 115 -7.16 17.63 -3.12
CA ASP A 115 -7.98 17.33 -1.94
C ASP A 115 -9.34 16.68 -2.29
N GLY A 116 -9.47 16.21 -3.53
CA GLY A 116 -10.66 15.61 -4.09
C GLY A 116 -10.83 14.13 -3.75
N HIS A 117 -12.05 13.66 -4.03
CA HIS A 117 -12.41 12.24 -4.00
C HIS A 117 -13.09 11.88 -5.32
N SER A 118 -12.88 10.64 -5.77
CA SER A 118 -13.59 10.09 -6.93
C SER A 118 -15.09 9.96 -6.62
N PRO A 119 -15.96 9.76 -7.64
CA PRO A 119 -17.38 9.53 -7.44
C PRO A 119 -17.70 8.34 -6.52
N ASP A 120 -16.81 7.34 -6.47
CA ASP A 120 -16.91 6.15 -5.61
C ASP A 120 -16.34 6.38 -4.21
N GLY A 121 -15.84 7.59 -3.93
CA GLY A 121 -15.34 8.03 -2.64
C GLY A 121 -13.88 7.63 -2.36
N ALA A 122 -13.12 7.25 -3.38
CA ALA A 122 -11.69 7.03 -3.25
C ALA A 122 -10.96 8.39 -3.17
N PRO A 123 -10.11 8.65 -2.18
CA PRO A 123 -9.39 9.91 -2.07
C PRO A 123 -8.30 10.02 -3.15
N SER A 124 -7.88 11.25 -3.43
CA SER A 124 -6.60 11.52 -4.11
C SER A 124 -5.44 10.78 -3.41
N TRP A 125 -4.37 10.44 -4.15
CA TRP A 125 -3.18 9.87 -3.52
C TRP A 125 -2.56 10.79 -2.47
N LEU A 126 -2.57 12.12 -2.67
CA LEU A 126 -2.01 13.07 -1.71
C LEU A 126 -2.77 13.05 -0.37
N LEU A 127 -4.10 12.97 -0.41
CA LEU A 127 -4.92 12.79 0.79
C LEU A 127 -4.71 11.42 1.43
N ALA A 128 -4.71 10.35 0.62
CA ALA A 128 -4.51 8.99 1.12
C ALA A 128 -3.18 8.86 1.86
N LEU A 129 -2.15 9.57 1.40
CA LEU A 129 -0.80 9.58 1.97
C LEU A 129 -0.62 10.60 3.12
N GLY A 130 -1.63 11.41 3.42
CA GLY A 130 -1.58 12.42 4.50
C GLY A 130 -0.58 13.55 4.22
N MET A 131 -0.40 13.91 2.95
CA MET A 131 0.55 14.94 2.51
C MET A 131 -0.05 16.36 2.52
N ILE A 132 -1.38 16.45 2.58
CA ILE A 132 -2.16 17.70 2.66
C ILE A 132 -3.31 17.55 3.65
#